data_AF-A0A534ZET3-F1
#
_entry.id   AF-A0A534ZET3-F1
#
_cell.length_a   1.000
_cell.length_b   1.000
_cell.length_c   1.000
_cell.angle_alpha   90.00
_cell.angle_beta   90.00
_cell.angle_gamma   90.00
#
_symmetry.space_group_name_H-M   'P 1'
#
loop_
_entity.id
_entity.type
_entity.pdbx_description
1 polymer ?
#
loop_
_entity_poly.entity_id
_entity_poly.type
_entity_poly.pdbx_seq_one_letter_code
_entity_poly.pdbx_strand_id
1 'polypeptide(L)' 'MPLRVRGGGARAKAEARARFLDPLLAHLDDAGVGHLPEIADGDPPHTPRGCPFQAWSVGEALRLERVVLAER' A
#
# COMPACT_ATOMS: atom_id res chain seq x y z
N MET A 1 7.93 12.43 -3.91
CA MET A 1 7.47 13.55 -3.05
C MET A 1 6.03 13.25 -2.62
N PRO A 2 5.73 13.01 -1.33
CA PRO A 2 4.35 12.71 -0.94
C PRO A 2 3.49 13.98 -0.96
N LEU A 3 2.42 13.94 -1.74
CA LEU A 3 1.37 14.95 -1.71
C LEU A 3 0.55 14.76 -0.42
N ARG A 4 0.71 15.65 0.56
CA ARG A 4 -0.04 15.60 1.83
C ARG A 4 -1.32 16.41 1.70
N VAL A 5 -2.46 15.72 1.60
CA VAL A 5 -3.80 16.31 1.66
C VAL A 5 -4.40 16.02 3.05
N ARG A 6 -5.30 16.88 3.55
CA ARG A 6 -6.01 16.71 4.84
C ARG A 6 -5.15 16.78 6.12
N GLY A 7 -3.96 17.38 6.05
CA GLY A 7 -3.14 17.72 7.23
C GLY A 7 -2.50 16.56 7.99
N GLY A 8 -2.85 15.30 7.68
CA GLY A 8 -2.24 14.12 8.31
C GLY A 8 -2.61 13.88 9.77
N GLY A 9 -3.77 14.39 10.22
CA GLY A 9 -4.28 14.13 11.57
C GLY A 9 -4.63 12.66 11.80
N ALA A 10 -4.76 12.24 13.07
CA ALA A 10 -4.99 10.84 13.46
C ALA A 10 -6.17 10.19 12.71
N ARG A 11 -7.32 10.89 12.62
CA ARG A 11 -8.49 10.41 11.86
C ARG A 11 -8.18 10.19 10.38
N ALA A 12 -7.44 11.12 9.76
CA ALA A 12 -7.08 11.00 8.34
C ALA A 12 -6.10 9.84 8.11
N LYS A 13 -5.17 9.59 9.04
CA LYS A 13 -4.27 8.43 9.00
C LYS A 13 -5.03 7.12 9.16
N ALA A 14 -5.97 7.05 10.10
CA ALA A 14 -6.82 5.87 10.30
C ALA A 14 -7.67 5.57 9.06
N GLU A 15 -8.31 6.60 8.47
CA GLU A 15 -9.05 6.45 7.22
C GLU A 15 -8.15 5.98 6.08
N ALA A 16 -6.95 6.56 5.94
CA ALA A 16 -6.02 6.17 4.88
C ALA A 16 -5.51 4.72 5.04
N ARG A 17 -5.26 4.28 6.28
CA ARG A 17 -4.88 2.90 6.57
C ARG A 17 -5.98 1.94 6.12
N ALA A 18 -7.20 2.15 6.62
CA ALA A 18 -8.34 1.27 6.33
C ALA A 18 -8.71 1.22 4.86
N ARG A 19 -8.59 2.33 4.12
CA ARG A 19 -9.04 2.43 2.72
C ARG A 19 -7.98 2.06 1.69
N PHE A 20 -6.70 2.21 2.01
CA PHE A 20 -5.62 2.07 1.03
C PHE A 20 -4.56 1.05 1.45
N LEU A 21 -4.08 1.09 2.70
CA LEU A 21 -2.99 0.21 3.11
C LEU A 21 -3.47 -1.22 3.42
N ASP A 22 -4.55 -1.37 4.20
CA ASP A 22 -5.02 -2.70 4.60
C ASP A 22 -5.46 -3.56 3.39
N PRO A 23 -6.22 -3.04 2.40
CA PRO A 23 -6.54 -3.80 1.19
C PRO A 23 -5.30 -4.12 0.35
N LEU A 24 -4.32 -3.22 0.30
CA LEU A 24 -3.06 -3.47 -0.42
C LEU A 24 -2.26 -4.60 0.24
N LEU A 25 -2.18 -4.63 1.56
CA LEU A 25 -1.47 -5.67 2.30
C LEU A 25 -2.19 -7.02 2.21
N ALA A 26 -3.51 -7.05 2.07
CA ALA A 26 -4.24 -8.30 1.83
C ALA A 26 -3.77 -9.01 0.55
N HIS A 27 -3.35 -8.26 -0.47
CA HIS A 27 -2.79 -8.83 -1.71
C HIS A 27 -1.40 -9.46 -1.54
N LEU A 28 -0.72 -9.27 -0.39
CA LEU A 28 0.54 -9.95 -0.10
C LEU A 28 0.38 -11.46 -0.05
N ASP A 29 -0.80 -11.95 0.35
CA ASP A 29 -1.10 -13.38 0.42
C ASP A 29 -1.61 -13.94 -0.92
N ASP A 30 -2.17 -13.08 -1.78
CA ASP A 30 -2.77 -13.45 -3.06
C ASP A 30 -1.77 -13.44 -4.25
N ALA A 31 -0.80 -12.53 -4.24
CA ALA A 31 0.07 -12.26 -5.38
C ALA A 31 1.46 -12.92 -5.32
N GLY A 32 1.85 -13.54 -4.19
CA GLY A 32 3.15 -14.20 -4.04
C GLY A 32 3.59 -14.38 -2.58
N VAL A 33 4.85 -14.79 -2.36
CA VAL A 33 5.43 -15.05 -1.02
C VAL A 33 5.71 -13.75 -0.27
N GLY A 34 4.66 -13.07 0.23
CA GLY A 34 4.78 -11.84 1.02
C GLY A 34 5.32 -10.65 0.22
N HIS A 35 4.92 -10.53 -1.05
CA HIS A 35 5.42 -9.50 -1.95
C HIS A 35 4.29 -8.79 -2.70
N LEU A 36 4.54 -7.54 -3.08
CA LEU A 36 3.65 -6.76 -3.94
C LEU A 36 4.19 -6.70 -5.37
N PRO A 37 3.33 -6.82 -6.39
CA PRO A 37 3.73 -6.65 -7.78
C PRO A 37 4.04 -5.18 -8.10
N GLU A 38 4.66 -4.97 -9.24
CA GLU A 38 4.92 -3.64 -9.80
C GLU A 38 3.64 -2.87 -10.10
N ILE A 39 2.70 -3.53 -10.77
CA ILE A 39 1.45 -2.96 -11.27
C ILE A 39 0.32 -3.98 -11.14
N ALA A 40 -0.92 -3.50 -11.07
CA ALA A 40 -2.13 -4.31 -11.05
C ALA A 40 -3.23 -3.66 -11.91
N ASP A 41 -4.16 -4.46 -12.41
CA ASP A 41 -5.31 -3.97 -13.17
C ASP A 41 -6.19 -3.05 -12.29
N GLY A 42 -6.77 -2.00 -12.88
CA GLY A 42 -7.57 -1.01 -12.15
C GLY A 42 -8.95 -1.51 -11.71
N ASP A 43 -9.49 -2.50 -12.41
CA ASP A 43 -10.76 -3.14 -12.09
C ASP A 43 -10.55 -4.43 -11.29
N PRO A 44 -11.47 -4.80 -10.38
CA PRO A 44 -11.45 -6.10 -9.74
C PRO A 44 -11.38 -7.24 -10.78
N PRO A 45 -10.57 -8.29 -10.55
CA PRO A 45 -9.91 -8.66 -9.29
C PRO A 45 -8.50 -8.06 -9.09
N HIS A 46 -8.14 -6.98 -9.79
CA HIS A 46 -6.83 -6.33 -9.69
C HIS A 46 -5.66 -7.27 -10.03
N THR A 47 -5.75 -7.96 -11.17
CA THR A 47 -4.74 -8.92 -11.62
C THR A 47 -3.33 -8.31 -11.60
N PRO A 48 -2.34 -8.96 -10.96
CA PRO A 48 -0.94 -8.54 -11.00
C PRO A 48 -0.37 -8.51 -12.43
N ARG A 49 0.42 -7.49 -12.74
CA ARG A 49 1.14 -7.30 -14.01
C ARG A 49 2.59 -6.88 -13.73
N GLY A 50 3.41 -6.85 -14.79
CA GLY A 50 4.81 -6.40 -14.69
C GLY A 50 5.67 -7.33 -13.84
N CYS A 51 6.64 -6.77 -13.11
CA CYS A 51 7.49 -7.56 -12.22
C CYS A 51 6.68 -8.05 -10.99
N PRO A 52 6.64 -9.38 -10.73
CA PRO A 52 5.92 -9.91 -9.57
C PRO A 52 6.59 -9.59 -8.23
N PHE A 53 7.91 -9.38 -8.23
CA PHE A 53 8.74 -9.22 -7.03
C PHE A 53 9.62 -7.96 -7.11
N GLN A 54 9.01 -6.78 -7.01
CA GLN A 54 9.75 -5.51 -7.11
C GLN A 54 9.97 -4.81 -5.77
N ALA A 55 11.23 -4.49 -5.48
CA ALA A 55 11.63 -3.95 -4.18
C ALA A 55 10.94 -2.64 -3.81
N TRP A 56 10.61 -1.78 -4.79
CA TRP A 56 9.99 -0.50 -4.49
C TRP A 56 8.55 -0.64 -3.96
N SER A 57 7.83 -1.70 -4.32
CA SER A 57 6.41 -1.84 -3.97
C SER A 57 6.29 -2.17 -2.49
N VAL A 58 7.08 -3.13 -2.04
CA VAL A 58 7.22 -3.47 -0.62
C VAL A 58 7.87 -2.33 0.16
N GLY A 59 8.89 -1.68 -0.41
CA GLY A 59 9.53 -0.52 0.21
C GLY A 59 8.55 0.63 0.50
N GLU A 60 7.64 0.91 -0.43
CA GLU A 60 6.61 1.94 -0.25
C GLU A 60 5.54 1.53 0.76
N ALA A 61 5.12 0.26 0.76
CA ALA A 61 4.20 -0.27 1.78
C ALA A 61 4.78 -0.13 3.20
N LEU A 62 6.06 -0.49 3.38
CA LEU A 62 6.77 -0.32 4.66
C LEU A 62 6.90 1.16 5.06
N ARG A 63 7.15 2.06 4.10
CA ARG A 63 7.21 3.50 4.36
C ARG A 63 5.85 4.04 4.81
N LEU A 64 4.76 3.60 4.20
CA LEU A 64 3.40 3.97 4.60
C LEU A 64 3.13 3.50 6.03
N GLU A 65 3.42 2.24 6.33
CA GLU A 65 3.17 1.65 7.63
C GLU A 65 3.98 2.32 8.75
N ARG A 66 5.30 2.45 8.57
CA ARG A 66 6.23 2.82 9.65
C ARG A 66 6.50 4.31 9.77
N VAL A 67 6.23 5.09 8.73
CA VAL A 67 6.60 6.52 8.68
C VAL A 67 5.39 7.41 8.47
N VAL A 68 4.53 7.11 7.49
CA VAL A 68 3.43 8.02 7.13
C VAL A 68 2.23 7.84 8.05
N LEU A 69 1.83 6.60 8.29
CA LEU A 69 0.62 6.23 9.03
C LEU A 69 0.91 5.77 10.46
N ALA A 70 2.17 5.79 10.89
CA ALA A 70 2.52 5.53 12.27
C ALA A 70 1.83 6.53 13.21
N GLU A 71 1.27 6.02 14.29
CA GLU A 71 0.83 6.81 15.43
C GLU A 71 2.08 7.34 16.13
N ARG A 72 2.14 8.65 16.35
CA ARG A 72 3.21 9.33 17.07
C ARG A 72 2.66 9.87 18.37
#